data_AF-A0A1X0NK02-F1
#
_entry.id   AF-A0A1X0NK02-F1
#
_cell.length_a   1.000
_cell.length_b   1.000
_cell.length_c   1.000
_cell.angle_alpha   90.00
_cell.angle_beta   90.00
_cell.angle_gamma   90.00
#
_symmetry.space_group_name_H-M   'P 1'
#
loop_
_entity.id
_entity.type
_entity.pdbx_description
1 polymer ?
#
loop_
_entity_poly.entity_id
_entity_poly.type
_entity_poly.pdbx_seq_one_letter_code
_entity_poly.pdbx_strand_id
1 'polypeptide(L)'
;MVHVDVACTVIRLTPVWMCLAAHCSDGHWPSQLEALSHVVDYGFSVDTFKKRPEVLFTHLFVHATDEHLLGNMVSLTGTLMEFGGDSVIENVEEESIIVSIRRTIGSFIVFISGGIIGGIGGQLLFNDAQRNRRYGRGLTFPGLPKGGINEIIGNICNSNNNSDSSGAPLAALTSRVRRWADDMMYKIDKHRSDSIFMCGASAGICALAGFNAVYYNRWATALPLVVPEFIAVVCALLDSTSRIAGTAWLPAGGVVGHAAHVGGFMAGAGIGALWRWWCCGKNNNNNNNNKRNNNNKRRRKEWPAF
;
A
#
# COMPACT_ATOMS: atom_id res chain seq x y z
N MET A 1 9.58 -34.88 11.58
CA MET A 1 8.11 -34.77 11.65
C MET A 1 7.83 -33.45 12.33
N VAL A 2 7.21 -32.49 11.64
CA VAL A 2 6.93 -31.15 12.18
C VAL A 2 5.73 -31.26 13.11
N HIS A 3 5.88 -30.88 14.37
CA HIS A 3 4.78 -30.85 15.33
C HIS A 3 4.15 -29.46 15.32
N VAL A 4 2.87 -29.37 14.96
CA VAL A 4 2.15 -28.10 14.86
C VAL A 4 1.12 -28.01 15.97
N ASP A 5 1.30 -27.04 16.87
CA ASP A 5 0.27 -26.72 17.85
C ASP A 5 -0.88 -25.97 17.17
N VAL A 6 -2.07 -26.58 17.18
CA VAL A 6 -3.26 -26.06 16.51
C VAL A 6 -3.72 -24.75 17.14
N ALA A 7 -3.66 -24.61 18.46
CA ALA A 7 -4.11 -23.41 19.16
C ALA A 7 -3.21 -22.22 18.84
N CYS A 8 -1.89 -22.41 18.87
CA CYS A 8 -0.92 -21.38 18.49
C CYS A 8 -1.10 -20.96 17.03
N THR A 9 -1.32 -21.92 16.14
CA THR A 9 -1.59 -21.65 14.71
C THR A 9 -2.85 -20.82 14.51
N VAL A 10 -3.95 -21.17 15.20
CA VAL A 10 -5.22 -20.42 15.12
C VAL A 10 -5.06 -18.99 15.62
N ILE A 11 -4.39 -18.79 16.77
CA ILE A 11 -4.11 -17.47 17.32
C ILE A 11 -3.32 -16.64 16.29
N ARG A 12 -2.25 -17.20 15.74
CA ARG A 12 -1.38 -16.54 14.76
C ARG A 12 -2.13 -16.12 13.49
N LEU A 13 -3.09 -16.92 13.05
CA LEU A 13 -3.90 -16.67 11.86
C LEU A 13 -5.14 -15.81 12.14
N THR A 14 -5.28 -15.22 13.32
CA THR A 14 -6.39 -14.30 13.65
C THR A 14 -6.64 -13.22 12.59
N PRO A 15 -5.63 -12.55 12.02
CA PRO A 15 -5.89 -11.56 10.95
C PRO A 15 -6.54 -12.17 9.70
N VAL A 16 -6.23 -13.44 9.38
CA VAL A 16 -6.86 -14.20 8.28
C VAL A 16 -8.32 -14.50 8.62
N TRP A 17 -8.58 -14.98 9.84
CA TRP A 17 -9.94 -15.24 10.32
C TRP A 17 -10.79 -13.98 10.35
N MET A 18 -10.21 -12.82 10.66
CA MET A 18 -10.92 -11.54 10.61
C MET A 18 -11.32 -11.15 9.19
N CYS A 19 -10.45 -11.37 8.19
CA CYS A 19 -10.81 -11.13 6.79
C CYS A 19 -11.95 -12.05 6.34
N LEU A 20 -11.89 -13.34 6.73
CA LEU A 20 -12.93 -14.31 6.41
C LEU A 20 -14.27 -13.95 7.09
N ALA A 21 -14.23 -13.58 8.38
CA ALA A 21 -15.41 -13.20 9.13
C ALA A 21 -16.04 -11.90 8.58
N ALA A 22 -15.22 -10.94 8.13
CA ALA A 22 -15.68 -9.73 7.49
C ALA A 22 -16.32 -10.01 6.12
N HIS A 23 -15.76 -10.96 5.34
CA HIS A 23 -16.35 -11.37 4.05
C HIS A 23 -17.70 -12.06 4.22
N CYS A 24 -17.84 -12.88 5.27
CA CYS A 24 -19.07 -13.60 5.59
C CYS A 24 -19.89 -12.91 6.68
N SER A 25 -19.88 -11.57 6.75
CA SER A 25 -20.51 -10.81 7.85
C SER A 25 -22.00 -11.10 8.02
N ASP A 26 -22.68 -11.48 6.95
CA ASP A 26 -24.11 -11.80 6.92
C ASP A 26 -24.40 -13.28 7.27
N GLY A 27 -23.39 -14.03 7.72
CA GLY A 27 -23.51 -15.44 8.12
C GLY A 27 -23.52 -16.43 6.95
N HIS A 28 -23.36 -15.95 5.72
CA HIS A 28 -23.19 -16.77 4.52
C HIS A 28 -22.07 -16.22 3.64
N TRP A 29 -21.66 -17.01 2.64
CA TRP A 29 -20.74 -16.54 1.61
C TRP A 29 -21.46 -15.52 0.71
N PRO A 30 -20.92 -14.31 0.50
CA PRO A 30 -21.63 -13.27 -0.24
C PRO A 30 -21.64 -13.57 -1.74
N SER A 31 -22.69 -13.13 -2.42
CA SER A 31 -22.70 -13.00 -3.88
C SER A 31 -21.75 -11.87 -4.31
N GLN A 32 -21.35 -11.85 -5.59
CA GLN A 32 -20.48 -10.80 -6.13
C GLN A 32 -21.09 -9.39 -5.96
N LEU A 33 -22.41 -9.26 -6.03
CA LEU A 33 -23.09 -7.98 -5.84
C LEU A 33 -23.07 -7.54 -4.37
N GLU A 34 -23.26 -8.47 -3.43
CA GLU A 34 -23.17 -8.20 -1.99
C GLU A 34 -21.74 -7.81 -1.60
N ALA A 35 -20.72 -8.54 -2.09
CA ALA A 35 -19.32 -8.21 -1.87
C ALA A 35 -18.99 -6.79 -2.39
N LEU A 36 -19.52 -6.42 -3.57
CA LEU A 36 -19.36 -5.07 -4.10
C LEU A 36 -20.09 -4.02 -3.25
N SER A 37 -21.30 -4.34 -2.75
CA SER A 37 -22.03 -3.47 -1.82
C SER A 37 -21.21 -3.24 -0.54
N HIS A 38 -20.62 -4.28 0.03
CA HIS A 38 -19.74 -4.15 1.20
C HIS A 38 -18.54 -3.25 0.92
N VAL A 39 -17.96 -3.30 -0.28
CA VAL A 39 -16.87 -2.38 -0.68
C VAL A 39 -17.37 -0.93 -0.78
N VAL A 40 -18.57 -0.70 -1.28
CA VAL A 40 -19.17 0.66 -1.30
C VAL A 40 -19.42 1.17 0.12
N ASP A 41 -19.86 0.28 1.02
CA ASP A 41 -20.23 0.63 2.38
C ASP A 41 -19.02 0.78 3.32
N TYR A 42 -18.01 -0.06 3.17
CA TYR A 42 -16.89 -0.16 4.13
C TYR A 42 -15.51 0.05 3.50
N GLY A 43 -15.43 0.18 2.17
CA GLY A 43 -14.21 0.53 1.47
C GLY A 43 -13.81 1.99 1.69
N PHE A 44 -12.52 2.26 1.49
CA PHE A 44 -11.98 3.60 1.64
C PHE A 44 -12.14 4.39 0.35
N SER A 45 -12.75 5.56 0.43
CA SER A 45 -12.59 6.64 -0.55
C SER A 45 -12.42 7.94 0.22
N VAL A 46 -11.88 8.98 -0.41
CA VAL A 46 -11.71 10.28 0.26
C VAL A 46 -13.07 10.86 0.66
N ASP A 47 -14.09 10.66 -0.16
CA ASP A 47 -15.44 11.15 0.12
C ASP A 47 -16.17 10.33 1.18
N THR A 48 -15.98 9.00 1.20
CA THR A 48 -16.52 8.15 2.27
C THR A 48 -15.83 8.48 3.60
N PHE A 49 -14.51 8.66 3.60
CA PHE A 49 -13.73 8.99 4.79
C PHE A 49 -14.18 10.29 5.47
N LYS A 50 -14.50 11.33 4.69
CA LYS A 50 -15.02 12.61 5.23
C LYS A 50 -16.32 12.43 6.03
N LYS A 51 -17.11 11.41 5.72
CA LYS A 51 -18.40 11.12 6.39
C LYS A 51 -18.27 10.05 7.47
N ARG A 52 -17.41 9.05 7.24
CA ARG A 52 -17.22 7.83 8.02
C ARG A 52 -15.73 7.55 8.17
N PRO A 53 -15.04 8.12 9.17
CA PRO A 53 -13.60 7.94 9.33
C PRO A 53 -13.18 6.50 9.61
N GLU A 54 -14.09 5.66 10.12
CA GLU A 54 -13.88 4.23 10.36
C GLU A 54 -13.51 3.43 9.11
N VAL A 55 -13.79 3.95 7.91
CA VAL A 55 -13.37 3.31 6.65
C VAL A 55 -11.86 3.26 6.46
N LEU A 56 -11.08 4.05 7.22
CA LEU A 56 -9.64 3.85 7.35
C LEU A 56 -9.29 2.48 7.90
N PHE A 57 -10.12 1.88 8.74
CA PHE A 57 -9.87 0.55 9.29
C PHE A 57 -10.61 -0.53 8.51
N THR A 58 -11.90 -0.33 8.22
CA THR A 58 -12.74 -1.40 7.64
C THR A 58 -12.32 -1.76 6.21
N HIS A 59 -11.71 -0.84 5.46
CA HIS A 59 -11.28 -1.12 4.09
C HIS A 59 -10.27 -2.27 4.00
N LEU A 60 -9.50 -2.54 5.06
CA LEU A 60 -8.51 -3.63 5.08
C LEU A 60 -9.15 -5.02 5.08
N PHE A 61 -10.43 -5.13 5.45
CA PHE A 61 -11.10 -6.40 5.67
C PHE A 61 -12.16 -6.73 4.60
N VAL A 62 -12.66 -5.73 3.88
CA VAL A 62 -13.63 -5.95 2.80
C VAL A 62 -12.94 -6.21 1.46
N HIS A 63 -13.50 -7.14 0.69
CA HIS A 63 -12.92 -7.64 -0.55
C HIS A 63 -13.97 -7.65 -1.66
N ALA A 64 -13.60 -7.14 -2.84
CA ALA A 64 -14.52 -7.01 -3.96
C ALA A 64 -14.94 -8.33 -4.62
N THR A 65 -14.11 -9.39 -4.53
CA THR A 65 -14.39 -10.71 -5.10
C THR A 65 -13.78 -11.81 -4.25
N ASP A 66 -14.22 -13.04 -4.48
CA ASP A 66 -13.70 -14.24 -3.82
C ASP A 66 -12.24 -14.51 -4.18
N GLU A 67 -11.85 -14.29 -5.44
CA GLU A 67 -10.45 -14.46 -5.82
C GLU A 67 -9.56 -13.42 -5.13
N HIS A 68 -10.06 -12.18 -5.00
CA HIS A 68 -9.36 -11.12 -4.28
C HIS A 68 -9.18 -11.48 -2.80
N LEU A 69 -10.21 -11.99 -2.14
CA LEU A 69 -10.11 -12.50 -0.77
C LEU A 69 -9.10 -13.64 -0.68
N LEU A 70 -9.23 -14.66 -1.53
CA LEU A 70 -8.39 -15.86 -1.50
C LEU A 70 -6.90 -15.50 -1.70
N GLY A 71 -6.60 -14.64 -2.67
CA GLY A 71 -5.24 -14.15 -2.90
C GLY A 71 -4.67 -13.48 -1.64
N ASN A 72 -5.44 -12.59 -1.01
CA ASN A 72 -5.04 -11.93 0.22
C ASN A 72 -4.88 -12.91 1.39
N MET A 73 -5.77 -13.91 1.55
CA MET A 73 -5.65 -14.90 2.61
C MET A 73 -4.39 -15.75 2.47
N VAL A 74 -4.04 -16.20 1.26
CA VAL A 74 -2.83 -16.97 1.00
C VAL A 74 -1.58 -16.14 1.30
N SER A 75 -1.50 -14.93 0.76
CA SER A 75 -0.35 -14.03 0.98
C SER A 75 -0.22 -13.62 2.45
N LEU A 76 -1.34 -13.32 3.12
CA LEU A 76 -1.36 -12.98 4.54
C LEU A 76 -0.89 -14.15 5.39
N THR A 77 -1.37 -15.37 5.11
CA THR A 77 -0.94 -16.60 5.81
C THR A 77 0.57 -16.78 5.70
N GLY A 78 1.12 -16.76 4.49
CA GLY A 78 2.56 -16.92 4.27
C GLY A 78 3.38 -15.84 5.00
N THR A 79 2.95 -14.58 4.91
CA THR A 79 3.64 -13.46 5.54
C THR A 79 3.56 -13.51 7.08
N LEU A 80 2.43 -13.97 7.63
CA LEU A 80 2.27 -14.20 9.07
C LEU A 80 3.15 -15.35 9.56
N MET A 81 3.38 -16.40 8.77
CA MET A 81 4.31 -17.49 9.12
C MET A 81 5.77 -17.02 9.15
N GLU A 82 6.11 -16.01 8.36
CA GLU A 82 7.43 -15.36 8.42
C GLU A 82 7.59 -14.37 9.60
N PHE A 83 6.52 -13.96 10.26
CA PHE A 83 6.58 -12.91 11.28
C PHE A 83 7.06 -13.43 12.65
N GLY A 84 8.18 -12.94 13.19
CA GLY A 84 8.69 -13.39 14.49
C GLY A 84 9.68 -14.57 14.42
N GLY A 85 10.17 -14.99 15.58
CA GLY A 85 11.07 -16.16 15.75
C GLY A 85 12.45 -15.99 15.11
N ASP A 86 13.34 -16.97 15.30
CA ASP A 86 14.63 -17.01 14.63
C ASP A 86 14.54 -17.70 13.26
N SER A 87 13.60 -18.65 13.08
CA SER A 87 13.28 -19.27 11.78
C SER A 87 11.77 -19.37 11.47
N VAL A 88 11.41 -19.72 10.22
CA VAL A 88 10.02 -20.02 9.83
C VAL A 88 9.57 -21.36 10.44
N ILE A 89 10.48 -22.33 10.57
CA ILE A 89 10.17 -23.64 11.18
C ILE A 89 9.80 -23.45 12.65
N GLU A 90 10.63 -22.72 13.41
CA GLU A 90 10.35 -22.40 14.82
C GLU A 90 9.04 -21.61 15.00
N ASN A 91 8.69 -20.79 14.02
CA ASN A 91 7.43 -20.07 14.02
C ASN A 91 6.20 -20.97 13.88
N VAL A 92 6.32 -22.06 13.12
CA VAL A 92 5.27 -23.04 12.88
C VAL A 92 5.19 -24.05 14.02
N GLU A 93 6.34 -24.41 14.61
CA GLU A 93 6.48 -25.33 15.73
C GLU A 93 6.35 -24.63 17.11
N GLU A 94 5.81 -23.39 17.15
CA GLU A 94 5.66 -22.64 18.39
C GLU A 94 4.58 -23.26 19.29
N GLU A 95 4.98 -23.73 20.47
CA GLU A 95 4.07 -24.31 21.46
C GLU A 95 3.59 -23.27 22.50
N SER A 96 4.25 -22.11 22.60
CA SER A 96 3.89 -21.10 23.59
C SER A 96 2.76 -20.20 23.11
N ILE A 97 1.58 -20.37 23.71
CA ILE A 97 0.39 -19.53 23.50
C ILE A 97 0.72 -18.04 23.71
N ILE A 98 1.48 -17.70 24.76
CA ILE A 98 1.83 -16.30 25.07
C ILE A 98 2.69 -15.69 23.96
N VAL A 99 3.66 -16.45 23.43
CA VAL A 99 4.50 -15.99 22.32
C VAL A 99 3.64 -15.80 21.06
N SER A 100 2.71 -16.72 20.78
CA SER A 100 1.77 -16.62 19.68
C SER A 100 0.86 -15.40 19.78
N ILE A 101 0.31 -15.10 20.97
CA ILE A 101 -0.50 -13.89 21.22
C ILE A 101 0.33 -12.63 20.95
N ARG A 102 1.55 -12.56 21.49
CA ARG A 102 2.47 -11.42 21.30
C ARG A 102 2.79 -11.17 19.83
N ARG A 103 3.14 -12.24 19.10
CA ARG A 103 3.43 -12.16 17.66
C ARG A 103 2.20 -11.73 16.87
N THR A 104 1.02 -12.22 17.23
CA THR A 104 -0.25 -11.86 16.60
C THR A 104 -0.59 -10.39 16.82
N ILE A 105 -0.46 -9.88 18.05
CA ILE A 105 -0.69 -8.46 18.34
C ILE A 105 0.31 -7.60 17.54
N GLY A 106 1.60 -7.98 17.56
CA GLY A 106 2.64 -7.26 16.84
C GLY A 106 2.41 -7.22 15.34
N SER A 107 2.09 -8.36 14.73
CA SER A 107 1.77 -8.42 13.30
C SER A 107 0.51 -7.64 13.00
N PHE A 108 -0.53 -7.73 13.82
CA PHE A 108 -1.77 -6.99 13.59
C PHE A 108 -1.58 -5.47 13.64
N ILE A 109 -0.75 -4.97 14.56
CA ILE A 109 -0.38 -3.55 14.63
C ILE A 109 0.34 -3.11 13.36
N VAL A 110 1.34 -3.87 12.90
CA VAL A 110 2.09 -3.56 11.66
C VAL A 110 1.17 -3.61 10.44
N PHE A 111 0.30 -4.62 10.36
CA PHE A 111 -0.69 -4.80 9.31
C PHE A 111 -1.60 -3.58 9.17
N ILE A 112 -2.22 -3.15 10.28
CA ILE A 112 -3.14 -2.00 10.28
C ILE A 112 -2.38 -0.70 10.00
N SER A 113 -1.34 -0.42 10.79
CA SER A 113 -0.64 0.86 10.71
C SER A 113 0.04 1.06 9.35
N GLY A 114 0.71 0.02 8.83
CA GLY A 114 1.34 0.06 7.52
C GLY A 114 0.34 0.07 6.37
N GLY A 115 -0.78 -0.66 6.49
CA GLY A 115 -1.88 -0.61 5.52
C GLY A 115 -2.49 0.78 5.40
N ILE A 116 -2.75 1.45 6.52
CA ILE A 116 -3.31 2.81 6.55
C ILE A 116 -2.27 3.84 6.09
N ILE A 117 -1.12 3.92 6.75
CA ILE A 117 -0.12 4.98 6.51
C ILE A 117 0.50 4.80 5.12
N GLY A 118 0.95 3.59 4.82
CA GLY A 118 1.64 3.27 3.58
C GLY A 118 0.69 3.03 2.42
N GLY A 119 -0.37 2.24 2.62
CA GLY A 119 -1.32 1.89 1.56
C GLY A 119 -2.10 3.09 1.05
N ILE A 120 -2.90 3.71 1.92
CA ILE A 120 -3.70 4.88 1.54
C ILE A 120 -2.77 6.04 1.18
N GLY A 121 -1.76 6.32 2.02
CA GLY A 121 -0.82 7.42 1.77
C GLY A 121 -0.07 7.27 0.43
N GLY A 122 0.45 6.07 0.13
CA GLY A 122 1.14 5.78 -1.12
C GLY A 122 0.24 5.93 -2.34
N GLN A 123 -1.01 5.45 -2.26
CA GLN A 123 -1.96 5.59 -3.35
C GLN A 123 -2.39 7.04 -3.59
N LEU A 124 -2.64 7.81 -2.53
CA LEU A 124 -2.99 9.23 -2.64
C LEU A 124 -1.82 10.06 -3.20
N LEU A 125 -0.59 9.79 -2.76
CA LEU A 125 0.61 10.42 -3.31
C LEU A 125 0.81 10.09 -4.79
N PHE A 126 0.57 8.84 -5.18
CA PHE A 126 0.66 8.42 -6.58
C PHE A 126 -0.41 9.07 -7.44
N ASN A 127 -1.66 9.12 -6.96
CA ASN A 127 -2.75 9.80 -7.65
C ASN A 127 -2.43 11.30 -7.81
N ASP A 128 -1.89 11.95 -6.78
CA ASP A 128 -1.46 13.35 -6.86
C ASP A 128 -0.29 13.55 -7.84
N ALA A 129 0.71 12.68 -7.81
CA ALA A 129 1.85 12.72 -8.74
C ALA A 129 1.41 12.55 -10.21
N GLN A 130 0.54 11.58 -10.49
CA GLN A 130 -0.03 11.39 -11.82
C GLN A 130 -0.84 12.61 -12.28
N ARG A 131 -1.66 13.18 -11.39
CA ARG A 131 -2.45 14.37 -11.67
C ARG A 131 -1.55 15.57 -11.95
N ASN A 132 -0.54 15.81 -11.12
CA ASN A 132 0.42 16.90 -11.30
C ASN A 132 1.20 16.80 -12.61
N ARG A 133 1.50 15.57 -13.06
CA ARG A 133 2.14 15.32 -14.36
C ARG A 133 1.22 15.63 -15.54
N ARG A 134 -0.05 15.18 -15.51
CA ARG A 134 -1.02 15.40 -16.61
C ARG A 134 -1.33 16.88 -16.84
N TYR A 135 -1.46 17.64 -15.75
CA TYR A 135 -1.84 19.06 -15.80
C TYR A 135 -0.65 20.01 -15.67
N GLY A 136 0.58 19.52 -15.83
CA GLY A 136 1.80 20.33 -15.94
C GLY A 136 2.14 21.21 -14.73
N ARG A 137 1.60 20.87 -13.54
CA ARG A 137 1.75 21.67 -12.31
C ARG A 137 2.79 21.14 -11.31
N GLY A 138 3.52 20.06 -11.62
CA GLY A 138 4.51 19.46 -10.71
C GLY A 138 5.95 19.37 -11.27
N LEU A 139 6.89 19.88 -10.47
CA LEU A 139 8.35 19.65 -10.42
C LEU A 139 9.03 19.25 -11.73
N THR A 140 9.67 20.23 -12.38
CA THR A 140 10.78 20.02 -13.30
C THR A 140 11.88 19.21 -12.62
N PHE A 141 11.90 17.89 -12.85
CA PHE A 141 13.13 17.12 -12.74
C PHE A 141 14.09 17.65 -13.82
N PRO A 142 15.31 18.09 -13.47
CA PRO A 142 16.28 18.57 -14.45
C PRO A 142 16.75 17.36 -15.28
N GLY A 143 16.32 17.28 -16.54
CA GLY A 143 16.90 16.32 -17.50
C GLY A 143 15.92 15.52 -18.37
N LEU A 144 14.61 15.59 -18.14
CA LEU A 144 13.64 14.95 -19.04
C LEU A 144 13.05 15.98 -20.02
N PRO A 145 13.16 15.77 -21.35
CA PRO A 145 12.63 16.70 -22.33
C PRO A 145 11.11 16.83 -22.15
N LYS A 146 10.65 18.08 -22.03
CA LYS A 146 9.23 18.46 -21.93
C LYS A 146 8.50 18.30 -23.28
N GLY A 147 8.74 17.21 -24.00
CA GLY A 147 8.07 16.90 -25.26
C GLY A 147 6.67 16.31 -25.05
N GLY A 148 5.82 16.97 -24.27
CA GLY A 148 4.41 16.64 -24.20
C GLY A 148 3.70 17.19 -25.45
N ILE A 149 2.66 16.52 -25.91
CA ILE A 149 1.78 16.85 -27.06
C ILE A 149 1.46 18.35 -27.22
N ASN A 150 1.53 19.13 -26.13
CA ASN A 150 1.44 20.59 -26.12
C ASN A 150 2.55 21.33 -26.90
N GLU A 151 3.76 20.78 -27.04
CA GLU A 151 4.85 21.35 -27.84
C GLU A 151 4.65 21.07 -29.34
N ILE A 152 4.07 19.91 -29.68
CA ILE A 152 3.70 19.56 -31.06
C ILE A 152 2.49 20.38 -31.52
N ILE A 153 1.44 20.52 -30.69
CA ILE A 153 0.28 21.37 -31.00
C ILE A 153 0.66 22.85 -30.95
N GLY A 154 1.54 23.25 -30.02
CA GLY A 154 2.09 24.61 -29.96
C GLY A 154 2.87 24.98 -31.22
N ASN A 155 3.71 24.08 -31.73
CA ASN A 155 4.46 24.31 -32.97
C ASN A 155 3.57 24.27 -34.23
N ILE A 156 2.52 23.44 -34.26
CA ILE A 156 1.56 23.43 -35.37
C ILE A 156 0.73 24.73 -35.41
N CYS A 157 0.35 25.28 -34.25
CA CYS A 157 -0.40 26.54 -34.18
C CYS A 157 0.47 27.80 -34.31
N ASN A 158 1.79 27.71 -34.10
CA ASN A 158 2.71 28.84 -34.20
C ASN A 158 3.45 28.90 -35.55
N SER A 159 3.22 27.91 -36.45
CA SER A 159 3.87 27.84 -37.76
C SER A 159 3.17 28.63 -38.87
N ASN A 160 2.10 29.37 -38.57
CA ASN A 160 1.47 30.29 -39.52
C ASN A 160 1.13 31.60 -38.80
N ASN A 161 2.01 32.61 -38.93
CA ASN A 161 1.64 33.95 -39.42
C ASN A 161 2.73 34.98 -39.06
N ASN A 162 3.59 35.26 -40.04
CA ASN A 162 3.94 36.64 -40.33
C ASN A 162 2.68 37.33 -40.88
N SER A 163 1.84 37.92 -40.03
CA SER A 163 0.96 39.05 -40.36
C SER A 163 0.00 39.39 -39.20
N ASP A 164 -0.03 40.68 -38.90
CA ASP A 164 -1.12 41.48 -38.33
C ASP A 164 -1.49 41.39 -36.83
N SER A 165 -1.33 42.56 -36.22
CA SER A 165 -1.58 42.99 -34.84
C SER A 165 -3.06 42.98 -34.39
N SER A 166 -3.93 42.18 -35.03
CA SER A 166 -5.37 42.08 -34.73
C SER A 166 -5.77 40.76 -34.03
N GLY A 167 -4.85 39.79 -33.90
CA GLY A 167 -5.11 38.48 -33.29
C GLY A 167 -4.98 38.38 -31.75
N ALA A 168 -4.48 39.43 -31.08
CA ALA A 168 -4.25 39.44 -29.64
C ALA A 168 -5.49 39.16 -28.76
N PRO A 169 -6.69 39.74 -29.03
CA PRO A 169 -7.86 39.49 -28.20
C PRO A 169 -8.44 38.08 -28.38
N LEU A 170 -8.35 37.51 -29.59
CA LEU A 170 -8.81 36.15 -29.87
C LEU A 170 -7.85 35.11 -29.26
N ALA A 171 -6.54 35.36 -29.29
CA ALA A 171 -5.54 34.57 -28.55
C ALA A 171 -5.71 34.66 -27.02
N ALA A 172 -6.12 35.82 -26.50
CA ALA A 172 -6.44 35.98 -25.08
C ALA A 172 -7.73 35.21 -24.70
N LEU A 173 -8.73 35.16 -25.57
CA LEU A 173 -9.95 34.39 -25.36
C LEU A 173 -9.68 32.88 -25.42
N THR A 174 -8.94 32.40 -26.43
CA THR A 174 -8.61 30.98 -26.57
C THR A 174 -7.75 30.48 -25.40
N SER A 175 -6.79 31.28 -24.93
CA SER A 175 -6.01 30.94 -23.74
C SER A 175 -6.85 30.93 -22.45
N ARG A 176 -7.86 31.80 -22.31
CA ARG A 176 -8.80 31.76 -21.18
C ARG A 176 -9.70 30.52 -21.23
N VAL A 177 -10.26 30.20 -22.39
CA VAL A 177 -11.09 29.00 -22.59
C VAL A 177 -10.26 27.73 -22.33
N ARG A 178 -9.01 27.68 -22.81
CA ARG A 178 -8.10 26.57 -22.54
C ARG A 178 -7.80 26.42 -21.05
N ARG A 179 -7.45 27.51 -20.35
CA ARG A 179 -7.23 27.49 -18.89
C ARG A 179 -8.48 27.04 -18.12
N TRP A 180 -9.66 27.47 -18.55
CA TRP A 180 -10.92 27.04 -17.95
C TRP A 180 -11.20 25.56 -18.22
N ALA A 181 -10.98 25.08 -19.43
CA ALA A 181 -11.12 23.68 -19.79
C ALA A 181 -10.15 22.80 -18.99
N ASP A 182 -8.88 23.21 -18.88
CA ASP A 182 -7.86 22.53 -18.08
C ASP A 182 -8.25 22.49 -16.58
N ASP A 183 -8.80 23.60 -16.04
CA ASP A 183 -9.30 23.66 -14.65
C ASP A 183 -10.52 22.76 -14.43
N MET A 184 -11.46 22.71 -15.38
CA MET A 184 -12.61 21.81 -15.33
C MET A 184 -12.19 20.35 -15.41
N MET A 185 -11.30 20.00 -16.35
CA MET A 185 -10.75 18.64 -16.48
C MET A 185 -10.01 18.23 -15.21
N TYR A 186 -9.20 19.12 -14.64
CA TYR A 186 -8.54 18.87 -13.35
C TYR A 186 -9.53 18.60 -12.22
N LYS A 187 -10.61 19.38 -12.12
CA LYS A 187 -11.65 19.19 -11.10
C LYS A 187 -12.41 17.88 -11.28
N ILE A 188 -12.75 17.52 -12.52
CA ILE A 188 -13.41 16.25 -12.85
C ILE A 188 -12.49 15.07 -12.50
N ASP A 189 -11.22 15.12 -12.90
CA ASP A 189 -10.24 14.07 -12.58
C ASP A 189 -10.00 13.95 -11.08
N LYS A 190 -9.90 15.09 -10.37
CA LYS A 190 -9.79 15.09 -8.90
C LYS A 190 -11.01 14.43 -8.26
N HIS A 191 -12.21 14.81 -8.67
CA HIS A 191 -13.43 14.23 -8.11
C HIS A 191 -13.51 12.72 -8.39
N ARG A 192 -13.16 12.31 -9.61
CA ARG A 192 -13.07 10.89 -9.98
C ARG A 192 -12.05 10.15 -9.13
N SER A 193 -10.87 10.72 -8.88
CA SER A 193 -9.85 10.11 -8.02
C SER A 193 -10.30 10.01 -6.56
N ASP A 194 -10.97 11.04 -6.06
CA ASP A 194 -11.48 11.09 -4.69
C ASP A 194 -12.63 10.07 -4.46
N SER A 195 -13.33 9.68 -5.54
CA SER A 195 -14.40 8.68 -5.54
C SER A 195 -13.94 7.24 -5.82
N ILE A 196 -12.65 6.99 -6.09
CA ILE A 196 -12.15 5.62 -6.28
C ILE A 196 -12.14 4.92 -4.91
N PHE A 197 -12.80 3.76 -4.86
CA PHE A 197 -12.78 2.89 -3.69
C PHE A 197 -11.49 2.07 -3.64
N MET A 198 -10.91 2.00 -2.45
CA MET A 198 -9.79 1.15 -2.09
C MET A 198 -10.28 0.14 -1.07
N CYS A 199 -9.96 -1.14 -1.26
CA CYS A 199 -10.32 -2.19 -0.32
C CYS A 199 -9.35 -3.36 -0.36
N GLY A 200 -9.33 -4.16 0.69
CA GLY A 200 -8.56 -5.39 0.79
C GLY A 200 -7.33 -5.27 1.69
N ALA A 201 -6.86 -6.43 2.13
CA ALA A 201 -5.76 -6.56 3.07
C ALA A 201 -4.37 -6.34 2.45
N SER A 202 -4.28 -6.29 1.12
CA SER A 202 -3.02 -6.36 0.35
C SER A 202 -1.96 -5.33 0.75
N ALA A 203 -2.33 -4.08 1.00
CA ALA A 203 -1.39 -3.06 1.46
C ALA A 203 -0.84 -3.36 2.87
N GLY A 204 -1.69 -3.88 3.77
CA GLY A 204 -1.27 -4.35 5.09
C GLY A 204 -0.38 -5.59 5.02
N ILE A 205 -0.63 -6.50 4.08
CA ILE A 205 0.23 -7.66 3.81
C ILE A 205 1.60 -7.19 3.33
N CYS A 206 1.66 -6.23 2.40
CA CYS A 206 2.91 -5.65 1.94
C CYS A 206 3.68 -4.97 3.08
N ALA A 207 2.98 -4.29 4.01
CA ALA A 207 3.60 -3.75 5.21
C ALA A 207 4.22 -4.82 6.11
N LEU A 208 3.52 -5.95 6.33
CA LEU A 208 4.09 -7.07 7.07
C LEU A 208 5.34 -7.63 6.38
N ALA A 209 5.31 -7.77 5.06
CA ALA A 209 6.45 -8.25 4.30
C ALA A 209 7.64 -7.29 4.39
N GLY A 210 7.40 -5.97 4.34
CA GLY A 210 8.44 -4.95 4.55
C GLY A 210 9.03 -4.98 5.95
N PHE A 211 8.20 -5.15 6.97
CA PHE A 211 8.66 -5.31 8.35
C PHE A 211 9.52 -6.57 8.50
N ASN A 212 9.07 -7.70 7.95
CA ASN A 212 9.81 -8.97 7.96
C ASN A 212 11.17 -8.85 7.27
N ALA A 213 11.22 -8.18 6.11
CA ALA A 213 12.44 -7.97 5.35
C ALA A 213 13.48 -7.15 6.15
N VAL A 214 13.07 -6.06 6.80
CA VAL A 214 14.01 -5.16 7.49
C VAL A 214 14.35 -5.61 8.91
N TYR A 215 13.34 -6.03 9.68
CA TYR A 215 13.50 -6.36 11.09
C TYR A 215 14.02 -7.80 11.29
N TYR A 216 13.38 -8.78 10.64
CA TYR A 216 13.73 -10.20 10.74
C TYR A 216 14.72 -10.68 9.67
N ASN A 217 15.03 -9.85 8.66
CA ASN A 217 15.85 -10.23 7.51
C ASN A 217 15.25 -11.38 6.69
N ARG A 218 13.92 -11.38 6.51
CA ARG A 218 13.17 -12.42 5.81
C ARG A 218 12.52 -11.86 4.55
N TRP A 219 12.97 -12.34 3.41
CA TRP A 219 12.63 -11.78 2.09
C TRP A 219 11.74 -12.69 1.25
N ALA A 220 11.43 -13.89 1.73
CA ALA A 220 10.78 -14.92 0.92
C ALA A 220 9.35 -14.53 0.51
N THR A 221 8.57 -13.90 1.39
CA THR A 221 7.27 -13.29 1.01
C THR A 221 7.41 -11.92 0.37
N ALA A 222 8.40 -11.12 0.80
CA ALA A 222 8.59 -9.75 0.32
C ALA A 222 8.89 -9.65 -1.19
N LEU A 223 9.81 -10.47 -1.70
CA LEU A 223 10.21 -10.42 -3.10
C LEU A 223 9.05 -10.70 -4.09
N PRO A 224 8.32 -11.83 -3.98
CA PRO A 224 7.24 -12.14 -4.92
C PRO A 224 6.07 -11.17 -4.82
N LEU A 225 5.84 -10.56 -3.64
CA LEU A 225 4.77 -9.57 -3.45
C LEU A 225 5.14 -8.19 -4.02
N VAL A 226 6.36 -7.71 -3.78
CA VAL A 226 6.68 -6.28 -3.98
C VAL A 226 7.33 -6.03 -5.33
N VAL A 227 8.11 -6.97 -5.85
CA VAL A 227 8.84 -6.76 -7.12
C VAL A 227 7.89 -6.53 -8.30
N PRO A 228 6.83 -7.34 -8.52
CA PRO A 228 5.89 -7.09 -9.61
C PRO A 228 5.18 -5.74 -9.48
N GLU A 229 4.81 -5.39 -8.25
CA GLU A 229 4.11 -4.15 -7.91
C GLU A 229 4.99 -2.92 -8.16
N PHE A 230 6.27 -3.00 -7.76
CA PHE A 230 7.24 -1.94 -8.00
C PHE A 230 7.49 -1.74 -9.50
N ILE A 231 7.67 -2.82 -10.27
CA ILE A 231 7.80 -2.76 -11.72
C ILE A 231 6.56 -2.11 -12.34
N ALA A 232 5.36 -2.49 -11.91
CA ALA A 232 4.12 -1.93 -12.40
C ALA A 232 4.00 -0.42 -12.12
N VAL A 233 4.36 0.03 -10.90
CA VAL A 233 4.41 1.46 -10.55
C VAL A 233 5.41 2.20 -11.42
N VAL A 234 6.63 1.67 -11.59
CA VAL A 234 7.67 2.30 -12.41
C VAL A 234 7.22 2.41 -13.87
N CYS A 235 6.69 1.33 -14.45
CA CYS A 235 6.20 1.35 -15.83
C CYS A 235 5.03 2.34 -16.00
N ALA A 236 4.10 2.41 -15.04
CA ALA A 236 3.01 3.38 -15.05
C ALA A 236 3.50 4.84 -14.87
N LEU A 237 4.65 5.04 -14.22
CA LEU A 237 5.31 6.35 -14.14
C LEU A 237 6.15 6.66 -15.37
N LEU A 238 6.63 5.69 -16.13
CA LEU A 238 7.45 5.93 -17.32
C LEU A 238 6.59 6.18 -18.56
N ASP A 239 5.56 5.37 -18.81
CA ASP A 239 4.72 5.48 -20.00
C ASP A 239 3.36 6.13 -19.70
N SER A 240 3.09 7.28 -20.32
CA SER A 240 1.81 8.01 -20.22
C SER A 240 0.62 7.28 -20.86
N THR A 241 0.90 6.22 -21.63
CA THR A 241 -0.05 5.57 -22.55
C THR A 241 -0.22 4.09 -22.26
N SER A 242 0.61 3.52 -21.38
CA SER A 242 0.52 2.09 -21.07
C SER A 242 -0.75 1.81 -20.26
N ARG A 243 -1.75 1.28 -20.98
CA ARG A 243 -2.68 0.30 -20.42
C ARG A 243 -1.83 -0.91 -20.00
N ILE A 244 -1.17 -0.85 -18.85
CA ILE A 244 -0.67 -2.08 -18.20
C ILE A 244 -1.89 -2.76 -17.60
N ALA A 245 -2.71 -3.30 -18.50
CA ALA A 245 -3.65 -4.33 -18.17
C ALA A 245 -2.83 -5.59 -17.93
N GLY A 246 -2.87 -6.11 -16.71
CA GLY A 246 -2.64 -7.54 -16.50
C GLY A 246 -1.43 -7.99 -15.69
N THR A 247 -0.77 -7.13 -14.89
CA THR A 247 0.25 -7.62 -13.94
C THR A 247 -0.12 -7.44 -12.46
N ALA A 248 -1.37 -7.09 -12.16
CA ALA A 248 -1.92 -7.30 -10.83
C ALA A 248 -2.26 -8.78 -10.67
N TRP A 249 -2.01 -9.33 -9.49
CA TRP A 249 -2.43 -10.66 -9.07
C TRP A 249 -3.97 -10.83 -9.05
N LEU A 250 -4.63 -10.77 -10.22
CA LEU A 250 -6.03 -11.04 -10.58
C LEU A 250 -6.65 -9.91 -11.44
N PRO A 251 -7.61 -10.24 -12.35
CA PRO A 251 -8.29 -9.30 -13.20
C PRO A 251 -9.36 -8.54 -12.41
N ALA A 252 -8.96 -7.72 -11.44
CA ALA A 252 -9.85 -6.76 -10.80
C ALA A 252 -9.51 -5.37 -11.35
N GLY A 253 -10.25 -4.96 -12.37
CA GLY A 253 -10.24 -3.59 -12.85
C GLY A 253 -10.55 -2.63 -11.70
N GLY A 254 -9.51 -2.07 -11.09
CA GLY A 254 -9.58 -0.77 -10.40
C GLY A 254 -9.97 -0.73 -8.93
N VAL A 255 -9.58 -1.72 -8.09
CA VAL A 255 -9.94 -1.66 -6.64
C VAL A 255 -8.75 -1.52 -5.67
N VAL A 256 -7.50 -1.78 -6.10
CA VAL A 256 -6.29 -1.39 -5.35
C VAL A 256 -5.18 -1.04 -6.33
N GLY A 257 -4.54 0.12 -6.15
CA GLY A 257 -3.43 0.52 -7.01
C GLY A 257 -2.10 -0.03 -6.52
N HIS A 258 -1.23 -0.40 -7.48
CA HIS A 258 0.12 -0.89 -7.21
C HIS A 258 0.94 0.01 -6.25
N ALA A 259 0.65 1.32 -6.26
CA ALA A 259 1.28 2.28 -5.36
C ALA A 259 0.88 2.09 -3.89
N ALA A 260 -0.32 1.59 -3.61
CA ALA A 260 -0.72 1.22 -2.24
C ALA A 260 0.14 0.07 -1.71
N HIS A 261 0.42 -0.95 -2.54
CA HIS A 261 1.26 -2.08 -2.15
C HIS A 261 2.70 -1.64 -1.86
N VAL A 262 3.29 -0.86 -2.78
CA VAL A 262 4.64 -0.31 -2.61
C VAL A 262 4.69 0.61 -1.37
N GLY A 263 3.70 1.47 -1.20
CA GLY A 263 3.60 2.36 -0.04
C GLY A 263 3.47 1.58 1.27
N GLY A 264 2.62 0.55 1.31
CA GLY A 264 2.48 -0.37 2.44
C GLY A 264 3.81 -1.02 2.80
N PHE A 265 4.52 -1.58 1.81
CA PHE A 265 5.86 -2.15 2.02
C PHE A 265 6.86 -1.16 2.60
N MET A 266 6.94 0.06 2.05
CA MET A 266 7.85 1.10 2.53
C MET A 266 7.52 1.52 3.97
N ALA A 267 6.24 1.65 4.31
CA ALA A 267 5.81 1.93 5.68
C ALA A 267 6.23 0.80 6.63
N GLY A 268 5.97 -0.45 6.27
CA GLY A 268 6.38 -1.62 7.04
C GLY A 268 7.89 -1.71 7.25
N ALA A 269 8.68 -1.48 6.19
CA ALA A 269 10.12 -1.40 6.24
C ALA A 269 10.61 -0.28 7.19
N GLY A 270 9.98 0.89 7.13
CA GLY A 270 10.24 2.01 8.03
C GLY A 270 9.95 1.66 9.50
N ILE A 271 8.79 1.05 9.78
CA ILE A 271 8.42 0.58 11.12
C ILE A 271 9.46 -0.44 11.63
N GLY A 272 9.88 -1.38 10.77
CA GLY A 272 10.92 -2.37 11.09
C GLY A 272 12.28 -1.74 11.40
N ALA A 273 12.70 -0.75 10.62
CA ALA A 273 13.94 -0.01 10.85
C ALA A 273 13.91 0.76 12.18
N LEU A 274 12.82 1.49 12.44
CA LEU A 274 12.61 2.23 13.69
C LEU A 274 12.64 1.29 14.90
N TRP A 275 11.96 0.14 14.80
CA TRP A 275 11.93 -0.84 15.89
C TRP A 275 13.30 -1.44 16.15
N ARG A 276 14.04 -1.80 15.10
CA ARG A 276 15.42 -2.29 15.21
C ARG A 276 16.33 -1.27 15.88
N TRP A 277 16.23 -0.01 15.48
CA TRP A 277 16.99 1.09 16.08
C TRP A 277 16.66 1.25 17.57
N TRP A 278 15.37 1.24 17.93
CA TRP A 278 14.92 1.35 19.32
C TRP A 278 15.46 0.21 20.20
N CYS A 279 15.37 -1.04 19.74
CA CYS A 279 15.88 -2.21 20.46
C CYS A 279 17.41 -2.18 20.62
N CYS A 280 18.15 -1.75 19.60
CA CYS A 280 19.60 -1.58 19.68
C CYS A 280 20.00 -0.45 20.65
N GLY A 281 19.29 0.69 20.62
CA GLY A 281 19.54 1.83 21.51
C GLY A 281 19.35 1.48 22.99
N LYS A 282 18.26 0.77 23.33
CA LYS A 282 18.02 0.27 24.70
C LYS A 282 19.13 -0.65 25.19
N ASN A 283 19.63 -1.52 24.33
CA ASN A 283 20.72 -2.45 24.67
C ASN A 283 22.04 -1.73 24.93
N ASN A 284 22.35 -0.65 24.19
CA ASN A 284 23.56 0.14 24.43
C ASN A 284 23.48 0.94 25.75
N ASN A 285 22.33 1.54 26.07
CA ASN A 285 22.15 2.24 27.34
C ASN A 285 22.20 1.28 28.54
N ASN A 286 21.61 0.09 28.42
CA ASN A 286 21.71 -0.94 29.46
C ASN A 286 23.12 -1.52 29.58
N ASN A 287 23.88 -1.67 28.49
CA ASN A 287 25.27 -2.15 28.57
C ASN A 287 26.23 -1.09 29.14
N ASN A 288 25.95 0.21 29.00
CA ASN A 288 26.70 1.24 29.73
C ASN A 288 26.42 1.19 31.24
N ASN A 289 25.22 0.80 31.65
CA ASN A 289 24.89 0.57 33.06
C ASN A 289 25.39 -0.80 33.59
N ASN A 290 25.42 -1.84 32.74
CA ASN A 290 25.81 -3.22 33.09
C ASN A 290 27.25 -3.60 32.72
N LYS A 291 28.08 -2.70 32.15
CA LYS A 291 29.54 -2.90 32.07
C LYS A 291 30.21 -3.06 33.45
N ARG A 292 29.44 -2.95 34.55
CA ARG A 292 29.81 -3.35 35.90
C ARG A 292 29.55 -4.82 36.27
N ASN A 293 28.81 -5.61 35.49
CA ASN A 293 28.55 -7.01 35.83
C ASN A 293 28.36 -7.92 34.62
N ASN A 294 29.45 -8.62 34.33
CA ASN A 294 29.56 -9.96 33.73
C ASN A 294 29.08 -10.29 32.31
N ASN A 295 29.99 -11.02 31.67
CA ASN A 295 29.96 -11.64 30.36
C ASN A 295 28.93 -12.77 30.25
N ASN A 296 28.62 -13.09 28.99
CA ASN A 296 27.93 -14.28 28.49
C ASN A 296 26.39 -14.33 28.63
N LYS A 297 25.70 -13.80 27.62
CA LYS A 297 24.51 -14.45 27.05
C LYS A 297 24.26 -13.97 25.62
N ARG A 298 24.34 -14.90 24.65
CA ARG A 298 23.83 -14.71 23.29
C ARG A 298 22.35 -14.32 23.38
N ARG A 299 22.02 -13.09 23.02
CA ARG A 299 20.67 -12.52 23.13
C ARG A 299 19.84 -12.91 21.89
N ARG A 300 18.76 -13.68 22.11
CA ARG A 300 17.71 -13.97 21.12
C ARG A 300 17.09 -12.65 20.64
N LYS A 301 16.74 -12.56 19.36
CA LYS A 301 15.99 -11.43 18.79
C LYS A 301 14.50 -11.58 19.08
N GLU A 302 14.14 -11.76 20.34
CA GLU A 302 12.74 -11.72 20.75
C GLU A 302 12.28 -10.26 20.75
N TRP A 303 11.09 -10.02 20.18
CA TRP A 303 10.38 -8.74 20.33
C TRP A 303 10.17 -8.46 21.82
N PRO A 304 10.81 -7.45 22.42
CA PRO A 304 10.59 -7.12 23.83
C PRO A 304 9.59 -5.97 23.91
N ALA A 305 8.29 -6.31 23.83
CA ALA A 305 7.10 -5.52 24.18
C ALA A 305 5.97 -5.98 23.25
N PHE A 306 4.89 -6.62 23.70
CA PHE A 306 4.12 -6.39 24.93
C PHE A 306 4.13 -7.58 25.89
#